data_AF-A0A3P7NCU3-F1
#
_entry.id   AF-A0A3P7NCU3-F1
#
_cell.length_a   1.000
_cell.length_b   1.000
_cell.length_c   1.000
_cell.angle_alpha   90.00
_cell.angle_beta   90.00
_cell.angle_gamma   90.00
#
_symmetry.space_group_name_H-M   'P 1'
#
loop_
_entity.id
_entity.type
_entity.pdbx_description
1 polymer ?
#
loop_
_entity_poly.entity_id
_entity_poly.type
_entity_poly.pdbx_seq_one_letter_code
_entity_poly.pdbx_strand_id
1 'polypeptide(L)'
;MKLYAILFKYLWQHFFFQTAAAIQAISRRIRDPSTNIPITILSSRMSAGFTTIPFSEKQLIEECLKKRYSAATHSLDLSEFGLDELFRSRSLHLALSRNSIMMTVVELIDKHYGDVTALSMKGNRLRFLDFFACLLYRIKNVKTLDLSANQIEKESELEKLRGWPVETFFLENNPMCGGYASADAYLRLTIAYQKHFFFVTLIIYYPG
;
A
#
# COMPACT_ATOMS: atom_id res chain seq x y z
N MET A 1 3.53 12.21 -9.47
CA MET A 1 2.66 11.71 -10.58
C MET A 1 2.41 10.19 -10.56
N LYS A 2 3.38 9.31 -10.22
CA LYS A 2 3.17 7.85 -10.29
C LYS A 2 2.19 7.27 -9.25
N LEU A 3 2.20 7.77 -8.02
CA LEU A 3 1.25 7.36 -6.97
C LEU A 3 -0.21 7.70 -7.33
N TYR A 4 -0.41 8.92 -7.86
CA TYR A 4 -1.71 9.34 -8.38
C TYR A 4 -2.17 8.42 -9.51
N ALA A 5 -1.31 7.97 -10.43
CA ALA A 5 -1.73 7.05 -11.48
C ALA A 5 -2.20 5.68 -10.95
N ILE A 6 -1.61 5.17 -9.86
CA ILE A 6 -1.95 3.87 -9.25
C ILE A 6 -3.23 3.97 -8.42
N LEU A 7 -3.35 4.99 -7.57
CA LEU A 7 -4.59 5.30 -6.86
C LEU A 7 -5.73 5.66 -7.81
N PHE A 8 -5.46 6.42 -8.87
CA PHE A 8 -6.42 6.74 -9.91
C PHE A 8 -6.88 5.48 -10.63
N LYS A 9 -6.00 4.49 -10.87
CA LYS A 9 -6.39 3.17 -11.43
C LYS A 9 -7.29 2.35 -10.49
N TYR A 10 -7.00 2.34 -9.18
CA TYR A 10 -7.70 1.49 -8.21
C TYR A 10 -9.00 2.10 -7.68
N LEU A 11 -9.00 3.39 -7.33
CA LEU A 11 -10.21 4.12 -6.94
C LEU A 11 -11.17 4.30 -8.12
N TRP A 12 -10.68 4.43 -9.37
CA TRP A 12 -11.58 4.47 -10.52
C TRP A 12 -12.24 3.12 -10.84
N GLN A 13 -11.63 1.95 -10.60
CA GLN A 13 -12.26 0.69 -11.04
C GLN A 13 -13.58 0.37 -10.32
N HIS A 14 -13.65 0.63 -9.01
CA HIS A 14 -14.90 0.43 -8.26
C HIS A 14 -15.91 1.56 -8.48
N PHE A 15 -15.44 2.80 -8.70
CA PHE A 15 -16.31 3.96 -8.86
C PHE A 15 -16.87 4.06 -10.29
N PHE A 16 -16.06 3.81 -11.33
CA PHE A 16 -16.48 3.96 -12.73
C PHE A 16 -17.27 2.80 -13.32
N PHE A 17 -17.46 1.64 -12.69
CA PHE A 17 -18.40 0.69 -13.28
C PHE A 17 -19.82 1.28 -13.31
N GLN A 18 -20.27 1.80 -12.17
CA GLN A 18 -21.57 2.45 -12.06
C GLN A 18 -21.58 3.82 -12.76
N THR A 19 -20.50 4.60 -12.67
CA THR A 19 -20.43 5.90 -13.36
C THR A 19 -20.31 5.76 -14.87
N ALA A 20 -19.51 4.83 -15.40
CA ALA A 20 -19.44 4.56 -16.84
C ALA A 20 -20.76 3.98 -17.36
N ALA A 21 -21.45 3.13 -16.59
CA ALA A 21 -22.79 2.66 -16.94
C ALA A 21 -23.80 3.81 -16.98
N ALA A 22 -23.77 4.72 -15.99
CA ALA A 22 -24.63 5.89 -15.94
C ALA A 22 -24.34 6.88 -17.08
N ILE A 23 -23.07 7.11 -17.41
CA ILE A 23 -22.65 7.96 -18.54
C ILE A 23 -23.01 7.28 -19.88
N GLN A 24 -22.86 5.96 -20.00
CA GLN A 24 -23.27 5.23 -21.19
C GLN A 24 -24.80 5.24 -21.37
N ALA A 25 -25.58 5.24 -20.28
CA ALA A 25 -27.04 5.32 -20.31
C ALA A 25 -27.57 6.65 -20.89
N ILE A 26 -26.75 7.70 -20.93
CA ILE A 26 -27.07 8.97 -21.57
C ILE A 26 -26.46 9.14 -22.96
N SER A 27 -25.82 8.10 -23.50
CA SER A 27 -25.32 8.08 -24.88
C SER A 27 -26.44 8.38 -25.87
N ARG A 28 -26.15 9.18 -26.89
CA ARG A 28 -27.09 9.71 -27.91
C ARG A 28 -28.21 10.63 -27.38
N ARG A 29 -28.30 10.86 -26.07
CA ARG A 29 -29.21 11.89 -25.50
C ARG A 29 -28.56 13.27 -25.51
N ILE A 30 -27.24 13.32 -25.51
CA ILE A 30 -26.44 14.54 -25.66
C ILE A 30 -26.25 14.82 -27.16
N ARG A 31 -26.46 16.07 -27.57
CA ARG A 31 -26.27 16.53 -28.96
C ARG A 31 -25.11 17.52 -29.02
N ASP A 32 -24.37 17.47 -30.12
CA ASP A 32 -23.34 18.46 -30.44
C ASP A 32 -24.00 19.84 -30.61
N PRO A 33 -23.57 20.89 -29.87
CA PRO A 33 -24.16 22.22 -29.96
C PRO A 33 -24.03 22.87 -31.35
N SER A 34 -23.04 22.48 -32.13
CA SER A 34 -22.72 23.08 -33.43
C SER A 34 -23.37 22.36 -34.61
N THR A 35 -23.46 21.02 -34.54
CA THR A 35 -23.97 20.19 -35.64
C THR A 35 -25.33 19.54 -35.33
N ASN A 36 -25.79 19.62 -34.09
CA ASN A 36 -27.02 19.00 -33.57
C ASN A 36 -27.06 17.45 -33.70
N ILE A 37 -25.93 16.82 -33.97
CA ILE A 37 -25.79 15.37 -34.13
C ILE A 37 -25.71 14.70 -32.74
N PRO A 38 -26.39 13.57 -32.52
CA PRO A 38 -26.28 12.81 -31.28
C PRO A 38 -24.86 12.29 -31.04
N ILE A 39 -24.30 12.60 -29.87
CA ILE A 39 -22.97 12.13 -29.47
C ILE A 39 -23.08 10.68 -28.98
N THR A 40 -22.32 9.78 -29.60
CA THR A 40 -22.23 8.39 -29.16
C THR A 40 -21.05 8.21 -28.22
N ILE A 41 -21.33 7.85 -26.98
CA ILE A 41 -20.32 7.52 -25.97
C ILE A 41 -19.95 6.05 -26.13
N LEU A 42 -18.69 5.79 -26.45
CA LEU A 42 -18.13 4.45 -26.56
C LEU A 42 -17.45 4.06 -25.25
N SER A 43 -17.82 2.89 -24.72
CA SER A 43 -17.22 2.32 -23.51
C SER A 43 -16.46 1.05 -23.91
N SER A 44 -15.16 1.00 -23.61
CA SER A 44 -14.33 -0.18 -23.80
C SER A 44 -13.89 -0.73 -22.45
N ARG A 45 -14.09 -2.03 -22.24
CA ARG A 45 -13.57 -2.72 -21.06
C ARG A 45 -12.08 -2.95 -21.26
N MET A 46 -11.27 -2.15 -20.59
CA MET A 46 -9.83 -2.42 -20.49
C MET A 46 -9.60 -3.47 -19.40
N SER A 47 -8.86 -4.53 -19.73
CA SER A 47 -8.30 -5.40 -18.69
C SER A 47 -7.38 -4.53 -17.85
N ALA A 48 -7.67 -4.38 -16.55
CA ALA A 48 -6.64 -3.91 -15.66
C ALA A 48 -5.49 -4.91 -15.79
N GLY A 49 -4.28 -4.42 -16.08
CA GLY A 49 -3.06 -5.23 -16.09
C GLY A 49 -2.67 -5.81 -14.72
N PHE A 50 -3.65 -6.02 -13.83
CA PHE A 50 -3.54 -6.68 -12.55
C PHE A 50 -4.35 -7.97 -12.63
N THR A 51 -3.64 -9.09 -12.62
CA THR A 51 -4.25 -10.41 -12.39
C THR A 51 -5.03 -10.37 -11.08
N THR A 52 -6.35 -10.51 -11.18
CA THR A 52 -7.23 -10.72 -10.03
C THR A 52 -6.86 -12.02 -9.34
N ILE A 53 -6.72 -11.97 -8.02
CA ILE A 53 -6.39 -13.14 -7.20
C ILE A 53 -7.62 -14.04 -7.08
N PRO A 54 -7.47 -15.38 -7.11
CA PRO A 54 -8.57 -16.31 -6.88
C PRO A 54 -9.28 -16.02 -5.56
N PHE A 55 -10.59 -16.25 -5.54
CA PHE A 55 -11.40 -16.03 -4.34
C PHE A 55 -10.89 -16.82 -3.12
N SER A 56 -10.46 -18.07 -3.34
CA SER A 56 -9.87 -18.93 -2.31
C SER A 56 -8.59 -18.33 -1.70
N GLU A 57 -7.70 -17.77 -2.51
CA GLU A 57 -6.49 -17.10 -2.01
C GLU A 57 -6.84 -15.82 -1.25
N LYS A 58 -7.83 -15.04 -1.72
CA LYS A 58 -8.31 -13.85 -1.01
C LYS A 58 -8.86 -14.19 0.38
N GLN A 59 -9.60 -15.29 0.51
CA GLN A 59 -10.09 -15.77 1.82
C GLN A 59 -8.95 -16.14 2.77
N LEU A 60 -7.90 -16.77 2.26
CA LEU A 60 -6.71 -17.11 3.07
C LEU A 60 -5.97 -15.85 3.54
N ILE A 61 -5.87 -14.84 2.68
CA ILE A 61 -5.30 -13.54 3.06
C ILE A 61 -6.15 -12.91 4.17
N GLU A 62 -7.48 -12.90 4.02
CA GLU A 62 -8.41 -12.37 5.03
C GLU A 62 -8.28 -13.09 6.38
N GLU A 63 -8.20 -14.42 6.37
CA GLU A 63 -7.96 -15.23 7.58
C GLU A 63 -6.62 -14.88 8.25
N CYS A 64 -5.56 -14.75 7.44
CA CYS A 64 -4.23 -14.37 7.92
C CYS A 64 -4.23 -12.98 8.57
N LEU A 65 -4.86 -11.98 7.94
CA LEU A 65 -5.00 -10.64 8.51
C LEU A 65 -5.78 -10.67 9.82
N LYS A 66 -6.88 -11.42 9.89
CA LYS A 66 -7.68 -11.56 11.11
C LYS A 66 -6.88 -12.17 12.26
N LYS A 67 -6.05 -13.18 11.98
CA LYS A 67 -5.18 -13.81 12.98
C LYS A 67 -4.09 -12.85 13.48
N ARG A 68 -3.59 -11.98 12.61
CA ARG A 68 -2.47 -11.07 12.87
C ARG A 68 -2.89 -9.68 13.38
N TYR A 69 -4.19 -9.40 13.43
CA TYR A 69 -4.74 -8.18 13.99
C TYR A 69 -4.98 -8.31 15.49
N SER A 70 -4.53 -7.32 16.25
CA SER A 70 -4.79 -7.20 17.69
C SER A 70 -5.66 -5.97 17.95
N ALA A 71 -6.95 -6.20 18.22
CA ALA A 71 -7.90 -5.14 18.56
C ALA A 71 -7.54 -4.41 19.87
N ALA A 72 -6.88 -5.07 20.82
CA ALA A 72 -6.49 -4.47 22.09
C ALA A 72 -5.42 -3.37 21.94
N THR A 73 -4.58 -3.49 20.91
CA THR A 73 -3.47 -2.57 20.64
C THR A 73 -3.64 -1.81 19.33
N HIS A 74 -4.74 -2.06 18.61
CA HIS A 74 -4.97 -1.61 17.23
C HIS A 74 -3.74 -1.83 16.33
N SER A 75 -3.11 -3.00 16.46
CA SER A 75 -1.90 -3.36 15.73
C SER A 75 -2.16 -4.45 14.71
N LEU A 76 -1.52 -4.34 13.54
CA LEU A 76 -1.55 -5.33 12.49
C LEU A 76 -0.12 -5.76 12.13
N ASP A 77 0.21 -7.02 12.39
CA ASP A 77 1.54 -7.55 12.14
C ASP A 77 1.62 -8.38 10.86
N LEU A 78 2.10 -7.77 9.77
CA LEU A 78 2.34 -8.42 8.49
C LEU A 78 3.81 -8.79 8.28
N SER A 79 4.59 -8.93 9.36
CA SER A 79 5.97 -9.38 9.27
C SER A 79 6.06 -10.74 8.58
N GLU A 80 6.99 -10.84 7.63
CA GLU A 80 7.27 -12.04 6.83
C GLU A 80 6.00 -12.72 6.29
N PHE A 81 5.03 -11.91 5.83
CA PHE A 81 3.67 -12.34 5.47
C PHE A 81 3.65 -13.56 4.53
N GLY A 82 4.52 -13.56 3.52
CA GLY A 82 4.61 -14.68 2.55
C GLY A 82 5.12 -16.00 3.15
N LEU A 83 5.65 -15.98 4.37
CA LEU A 83 6.10 -17.16 5.12
C LEU A 83 5.05 -17.69 6.11
N ASP A 84 3.86 -17.08 6.17
CA ASP A 84 2.79 -17.59 7.02
C ASP A 84 2.48 -19.05 6.72
N GLU A 85 2.32 -19.85 7.76
CA GLU A 85 2.03 -21.28 7.67
C GLU A 85 0.72 -21.56 6.91
N LEU A 86 -0.26 -20.65 6.98
CA LEU A 86 -1.50 -20.75 6.21
C LEU A 86 -1.24 -20.82 4.69
N PHE A 87 -0.17 -20.19 4.21
CA PHE A 87 0.18 -20.19 2.79
C PHE A 87 1.15 -21.34 2.47
N ARG A 88 2.17 -21.51 3.32
CA ARG A 88 3.21 -22.53 3.11
C ARG A 88 2.68 -23.96 3.14
N SER A 89 1.78 -24.28 4.07
CA SER A 89 1.14 -25.61 4.17
C SER A 89 0.35 -25.98 2.91
N ARG A 90 -0.08 -24.98 2.14
CA ARG A 90 -0.84 -25.13 0.88
C ARG A 90 0.02 -24.92 -0.36
N SER A 91 1.34 -24.78 -0.20
CA SER A 91 2.29 -24.47 -1.29
C SER A 91 1.94 -23.19 -2.07
N LEU A 92 1.29 -22.21 -1.42
CA LEU A 92 0.90 -20.94 -2.02
C LEU A 92 1.97 -19.88 -1.82
N HIS A 93 2.25 -19.12 -2.88
CA HIS A 93 3.23 -18.02 -2.85
C HIS A 93 2.54 -16.64 -2.81
N LEU A 94 1.98 -16.29 -1.66
CA LEU A 94 1.27 -15.02 -1.44
C LEU A 94 2.22 -13.96 -0.86
N ALA A 95 3.14 -13.46 -1.67
CA ALA A 95 4.13 -12.47 -1.23
C ALA A 95 3.64 -11.01 -1.40
N LEU A 96 3.87 -10.17 -0.39
CA LEU A 96 3.53 -8.74 -0.42
C LEU A 96 4.34 -7.93 -1.46
N SER A 97 5.45 -8.46 -1.95
CA SER A 97 6.18 -7.88 -3.08
C SER A 97 5.44 -8.00 -4.43
N ARG A 98 4.39 -8.83 -4.52
CA ARG A 98 3.52 -8.94 -5.69
C ARG A 98 2.40 -7.91 -5.61
N ASN A 99 2.32 -7.03 -6.60
CA ASN A 99 1.34 -5.93 -6.63
C ASN A 99 -0.11 -6.39 -6.44
N SER A 100 -0.52 -7.51 -7.04
CA SER A 100 -1.86 -8.06 -6.88
C SER A 100 -2.14 -8.43 -5.42
N ILE A 101 -1.18 -9.07 -4.74
CA ILE A 101 -1.33 -9.51 -3.34
C ILE A 101 -1.37 -8.29 -2.42
N MET A 102 -0.43 -7.35 -2.60
CA MET A 102 -0.41 -6.09 -1.85
C MET A 102 -1.74 -5.36 -1.97
N MET A 103 -2.29 -5.24 -3.18
CA MET A 103 -3.54 -4.51 -3.34
C MET A 103 -4.77 -5.24 -2.79
N THR A 104 -4.79 -6.57 -2.79
CA THR A 104 -5.82 -7.32 -2.06
C THR A 104 -5.71 -7.10 -0.56
N VAL A 105 -4.50 -7.03 -0.01
CA VAL A 105 -4.28 -6.68 1.40
C VAL A 105 -4.73 -5.25 1.70
N VAL A 106 -4.43 -4.27 0.84
CA VAL A 106 -4.92 -2.89 0.94
C VAL A 106 -6.45 -2.85 0.98
N GLU A 107 -7.11 -3.59 0.08
CA GLU A 107 -8.57 -3.66 0.02
C GLU A 107 -9.17 -4.23 1.31
N LEU A 108 -8.59 -5.31 1.84
CA LEU A 108 -9.07 -5.94 3.07
C LEU A 108 -8.84 -5.05 4.29
N ILE A 109 -7.72 -4.33 4.35
CA ILE A 109 -7.43 -3.35 5.41
C ILE A 109 -8.42 -2.19 5.38
N ASP A 110 -8.69 -1.62 4.20
CA ASP A 110 -9.69 -0.55 4.02
C ASP A 110 -11.08 -0.99 4.54
N LYS A 111 -11.44 -2.25 4.31
CA LYS A 111 -12.75 -2.79 4.67
C LYS A 111 -12.89 -3.13 6.16
N HIS A 112 -11.83 -3.58 6.82
CA HIS A 112 -11.93 -4.23 8.13
C HIS A 112 -11.06 -3.62 9.23
N TYR A 113 -9.98 -2.92 8.88
CA TYR A 113 -8.90 -2.56 9.82
C TYR A 113 -8.54 -1.07 9.73
N GLY A 114 -9.56 -0.21 9.54
CA GLY A 114 -9.39 1.25 9.41
C GLY A 114 -8.91 1.96 10.69
N ASP A 115 -8.98 1.28 11.83
CA ASP A 115 -8.59 1.74 13.15
C ASP A 115 -7.12 1.41 13.51
N VAL A 116 -6.39 0.73 12.63
CA VAL A 116 -4.97 0.38 12.85
C VAL A 116 -4.12 1.62 13.14
N THR A 117 -3.38 1.57 14.24
CA THR A 117 -2.43 2.61 14.67
C THR A 117 -0.98 2.12 14.68
N ALA A 118 -0.75 0.81 14.64
CA ALA A 118 0.57 0.21 14.54
C ALA A 118 0.60 -0.85 13.42
N LEU A 119 1.51 -0.72 12.46
CA LEU A 119 1.62 -1.62 11.31
C LEU A 119 3.06 -2.12 11.16
N SER A 120 3.26 -3.44 11.13
CA SER A 120 4.54 -4.03 10.72
C SER A 120 4.44 -4.65 9.33
N MET A 121 5.41 -4.29 8.49
CA MET A 121 5.66 -4.82 7.15
C MET A 121 7.06 -5.43 7.06
N LYS A 122 7.64 -5.76 8.21
CA LYS A 122 9.01 -6.27 8.32
C LYS A 122 9.26 -7.50 7.45
N GLY A 123 10.44 -7.61 6.85
CA GLY A 123 10.87 -8.87 6.23
C GLY A 123 10.12 -9.26 4.94
N ASN A 124 9.41 -8.35 4.28
CA ASN A 124 8.59 -8.66 3.10
C ASN A 124 9.30 -8.46 1.75
N ARG A 125 10.60 -8.14 1.77
CA ARG A 125 11.43 -7.88 0.59
C ARG A 125 10.88 -6.76 -0.30
N LEU A 126 10.21 -5.78 0.30
CA LEU A 126 9.67 -4.63 -0.42
C LEU A 126 10.82 -3.76 -0.94
N ARG A 127 10.82 -3.49 -2.25
CA ARG A 127 11.75 -2.55 -2.90
C ARG A 127 11.08 -1.24 -3.27
N PHE A 128 9.85 -1.35 -3.78
CA PHE A 128 9.04 -0.23 -4.24
C PHE A 128 7.80 -0.09 -3.37
N LEU A 129 7.53 1.13 -2.92
CA LEU A 129 6.44 1.43 -1.98
C LEU A 129 5.18 1.96 -2.66
N ASP A 130 5.11 1.98 -3.99
CA ASP A 130 4.00 2.59 -4.74
C ASP A 130 2.61 2.04 -4.36
N PHE A 131 2.49 0.71 -4.24
CA PHE A 131 1.24 0.05 -3.87
C PHE A 131 1.01 0.05 -2.35
N PHE A 132 2.08 -0.11 -1.57
CA PHE A 132 2.01 -0.02 -0.12
C PHE A 132 1.49 1.35 0.35
N ALA A 133 1.96 2.43 -0.29
CA ALA A 133 1.56 3.80 0.00
C ALA A 133 0.06 4.07 -0.23
N CYS A 134 -0.68 3.19 -0.92
CA CYS A 134 -2.14 3.28 -0.96
C CYS A 134 -2.78 3.16 0.43
N LEU A 135 -2.13 2.49 1.39
CA LEU A 135 -2.60 2.38 2.79
C LEU A 135 -2.65 3.74 3.50
N LEU A 136 -1.83 4.70 3.10
CA LEU A 136 -1.83 6.05 3.68
C LEU A 136 -3.22 6.69 3.64
N TYR A 137 -4.01 6.38 2.61
CA TYR A 137 -5.36 6.90 2.44
C TYR A 137 -6.43 6.08 3.19
N ARG A 138 -6.09 4.87 3.63
CA ARG A 138 -7.03 3.90 4.23
C ARG A 138 -6.93 3.88 5.75
N ILE A 139 -5.71 3.86 6.27
CA ILE A 139 -5.39 3.80 7.71
C ILE A 139 -4.62 5.05 8.10
N LYS A 140 -5.32 6.18 8.24
CA LYS A 140 -4.70 7.52 8.33
C LYS A 140 -3.99 7.79 9.66
N ASN A 141 -4.22 6.98 10.68
CA ASN A 141 -3.79 7.24 12.06
C ASN A 141 -2.64 6.33 12.53
N VAL A 142 -1.85 5.78 11.61
CA VAL A 142 -0.70 4.95 11.99
C VAL A 142 0.39 5.82 12.60
N LYS A 143 0.67 5.53 13.86
CA LYS A 143 1.71 6.13 14.69
C LYS A 143 2.98 5.28 14.72
N THR A 144 2.84 3.95 14.64
CA THR A 144 4.00 3.04 14.60
C THR A 144 4.06 2.30 13.28
N LEU A 145 5.16 2.46 12.55
CA LEU A 145 5.37 1.79 11.26
C LEU A 145 6.71 1.08 11.25
N ASP A 146 6.69 -0.22 10.98
CA ASP A 146 7.89 -1.04 10.84
C ASP A 146 8.08 -1.50 9.38
N LEU A 147 9.10 -0.95 8.73
CA LEU A 147 9.56 -1.34 7.39
C LEU A 147 10.94 -2.01 7.43
N SER A 148 11.40 -2.46 8.60
CA SER A 148 12.71 -3.09 8.77
C SER A 148 12.86 -4.37 7.93
N ALA A 149 14.11 -4.76 7.65
CA ALA A 149 14.44 -5.98 6.91
C ALA A 149 13.74 -6.11 5.54
N ASN A 150 13.52 -4.99 4.86
CA ASN A 150 13.04 -4.98 3.47
C ASN A 150 14.22 -4.75 2.49
N GLN A 151 13.93 -4.42 1.24
CA GLN A 151 14.94 -4.20 0.19
C GLN A 151 14.84 -2.77 -0.36
N ILE A 152 14.53 -1.80 0.49
CA ILE A 152 14.39 -0.40 0.09
C ILE A 152 15.79 0.20 -0.11
N GLU A 153 16.06 0.66 -1.33
CA GLU A 153 17.38 1.16 -1.73
C GLU A 153 17.44 2.69 -1.82
N LYS A 154 16.30 3.38 -1.98
CA LYS A 154 16.24 4.81 -2.30
C LYS A 154 15.35 5.57 -1.33
N GLU A 155 15.82 6.73 -0.87
CA GLU A 155 15.04 7.67 -0.05
C GLU A 155 13.75 8.13 -0.73
N SER A 156 13.75 8.26 -2.06
CA SER A 156 12.56 8.61 -2.86
C SER A 156 11.38 7.63 -2.72
N GLU A 157 11.62 6.42 -2.21
CA GLU A 157 10.53 5.49 -1.89
C GLU A 157 9.76 5.92 -0.65
N LEU A 158 10.44 6.50 0.35
CA LEU A 158 9.85 7.00 1.58
C LEU A 158 9.05 8.29 1.36
N GLU A 159 9.44 9.11 0.37
CA GLU A 159 8.66 10.27 -0.05
C GLU A 159 7.20 9.92 -0.38
N LYS A 160 6.94 8.70 -0.83
CA LYS A 160 5.59 8.20 -1.16
C LYS A 160 4.72 8.02 0.07
N LEU A 161 5.32 7.90 1.25
CA LEU A 161 4.64 7.76 2.54
C LEU A 161 4.48 9.10 3.27
N ARG A 162 4.91 10.20 2.65
CA ARG A 162 4.79 11.53 3.23
C ARG A 162 3.33 11.86 3.56
N GLY A 163 3.12 12.33 4.79
CA GLY A 163 1.80 12.73 5.29
C GLY A 163 1.16 11.73 6.25
N TRP A 164 1.77 10.56 6.47
CA TRP A 164 1.37 9.67 7.55
C TRP A 164 1.88 10.21 8.90
N PRO A 165 1.08 10.22 9.99
CA PRO A 165 1.49 10.79 11.27
C PRO A 165 2.28 9.76 12.09
N VAL A 166 3.32 9.19 11.48
CA VAL A 166 4.17 8.18 12.10
C VAL A 166 5.05 8.86 13.15
N GLU A 167 4.96 8.40 14.39
CA GLU A 167 5.74 8.84 15.54
C GLU A 167 6.92 7.90 15.81
N THR A 168 6.73 6.59 15.59
CA THR A 168 7.75 5.55 15.76
C THR A 168 7.96 4.82 14.44
N PHE A 169 9.18 4.86 13.92
CA PHE A 169 9.49 4.29 12.61
C PHE A 169 10.72 3.36 12.68
N PHE A 170 10.58 2.14 12.13
CA PHE A 170 11.67 1.17 12.01
C PHE A 170 12.03 0.95 10.54
N LEU A 171 13.31 0.97 10.22
CA LEU A 171 13.83 0.87 8.84
C LEU A 171 15.16 0.11 8.76
N GLU A 172 15.73 -0.29 9.88
CA GLU A 172 16.97 -1.04 9.93
C GLU A 172 16.97 -2.27 9.01
N ASN A 173 18.15 -2.70 8.58
CA ASN A 173 18.33 -3.82 7.66
C ASN A 173 17.71 -3.62 6.26
N ASN A 174 17.52 -2.36 5.82
CA ASN A 174 17.30 -2.04 4.41
C ASN A 174 18.62 -1.65 3.72
N PRO A 175 18.82 -1.96 2.42
CA PRO A 175 20.03 -1.59 1.68
C PRO A 175 20.38 -0.10 1.76
N MET A 176 19.35 0.77 1.77
CA MET A 176 19.59 2.20 1.95
C MET A 176 20.31 2.51 3.26
N CYS A 177 20.06 1.77 4.34
CA CYS A 177 20.74 1.92 5.62
C CYS A 177 22.23 1.48 5.59
N GLY A 178 22.67 0.70 4.59
CA GLY A 178 24.04 0.17 4.50
C GLY A 178 25.11 1.25 4.31
N GLY A 179 24.75 2.41 3.78
CA GLY A 179 25.64 3.58 3.73
C GLY A 179 25.78 4.31 5.08
N TYR A 180 25.06 3.87 6.11
CA TYR A 180 24.86 4.60 7.35
C TYR A 180 25.42 3.88 8.59
N ALA A 181 26.74 3.67 8.62
CA ALA A 181 27.44 3.01 9.73
C ALA A 181 28.09 3.97 10.75
N SER A 182 27.70 5.25 10.76
CA SER A 182 28.27 6.27 11.65
C SER A 182 27.19 7.15 12.28
N ALA A 183 27.53 7.88 13.35
CA ALA A 183 26.66 8.87 13.97
C ALA A 183 26.19 9.98 13.01
N ASP A 184 27.06 10.41 12.07
CA ASP A 184 26.69 11.33 10.98
C ASP A 184 25.59 10.73 10.10
N ALA A 185 25.68 9.42 9.91
CA ALA A 185 24.76 8.69 9.09
C ALA A 185 23.39 8.51 9.76
N TYR A 186 23.37 8.25 11.08
CA TYR A 186 22.15 8.33 11.89
C TYR A 186 21.54 9.74 11.83
N LEU A 187 22.35 10.80 11.87
CA LEU A 187 21.89 12.19 11.78
C LEU A 187 21.26 12.49 10.40
N ARG A 188 21.92 12.12 9.31
CA ARG A 188 21.41 12.29 7.93
C ARG A 188 20.10 11.55 7.73
N LEU A 189 20.03 10.32 8.22
CA LEU A 189 18.86 9.48 8.15
C LEU A 189 17.74 10.18 8.95
N THR A 190 17.95 10.54 10.22
CA THR A 190 16.98 11.32 11.04
C THR A 190 16.49 12.60 10.36
N ILE A 191 17.39 13.40 9.76
CA ILE A 191 17.05 14.63 9.03
C ILE A 191 16.20 14.34 7.78
N ALA A 192 16.49 13.27 7.04
CA ALA A 192 15.66 12.83 5.92
C ALA A 192 14.23 12.48 6.40
N TYR A 193 14.06 11.76 7.51
CA TYR A 193 12.72 11.41 8.00
C TYR A 193 11.94 12.60 8.53
N GLN A 194 12.57 13.55 9.21
CA GLN A 194 11.89 14.77 9.64
C GLN A 194 11.31 15.56 8.46
N LYS A 195 11.85 15.42 7.24
CA LYS A 195 11.28 16.02 6.03
C LYS A 195 10.02 15.30 5.53
N HIS A 196 9.88 14.00 5.83
CA HIS A 196 8.81 13.16 5.30
C HIS A 196 7.69 12.90 6.33
N PHE A 197 8.01 12.90 7.61
CA PHE A 197 7.12 12.59 8.73
C PHE A 197 7.32 13.62 9.86
N PHE A 198 6.23 14.18 10.37
CA PHE A 198 6.29 15.13 11.49
C PHE A 198 6.50 14.37 12.81
N PHE A 199 7.54 14.72 13.57
CA PHE A 199 7.85 14.18 14.91
C PHE A 199 8.15 12.67 14.99
N VAL A 200 9.14 12.18 14.24
CA VAL A 200 9.59 10.77 14.34
C VAL A 200 10.68 10.59 15.39
N THR A 201 10.45 9.66 16.32
CA THR A 201 11.51 9.02 17.11
C THR A 201 11.98 7.78 16.36
N LEU A 202 13.25 7.78 15.96
CA LEU A 202 13.85 6.70 15.20
C LEU A 202 14.59 5.74 16.13
N ILE A 203 14.25 4.46 16.10
CA ILE A 203 14.96 3.42 16.85
C ILE A 203 15.85 2.65 15.86
N ILE A 204 17.10 3.07 15.72
CA ILE A 204 18.13 2.24 15.07
C ILE A 204 18.99 1.66 16.18
N TYR A 205 18.98 0.34 16.31
CA TYR A 205 19.94 -0.34 17.18
C TYR A 205 21.32 -0.20 16.53
N TYR A 206 22.24 0.46 17.21
CA TYR A 206 23.65 0.53 16.82
C TYR A 206 24.35 -0.68 17.44
N PRO A 207 24.63 -1.77 16.70
CA PRO A 207 25.57 -2.75 17.19
C PRO A 207 26.96 -2.07 17.14
N GLY A 208 27.54 -1.83 18.32
CA GLY A 208 28.92 -1.41 18.43
C GLY A 208 29.89 -2.44 17.85
#